data_AF-A0A259L295-F1
#
_entry.id   AF-A0A259L295-F1
#
_cell.length_a   1.000
_cell.length_b   1.000
_cell.length_c   1.000
_cell.angle_alpha   90.00
_cell.angle_beta   90.00
_cell.angle_gamma   90.00
#
_symmetry.space_group_name_H-M   'P 1'
#
loop_
_entity.id
_entity.type
_entity.pdbx_description
1 polymer ?
#
loop_
_entity_poly.entity_id
_entity_poly.type
_entity_poly.pdbx_seq_one_letter_code
_entity_poly.pdbx_strand_id
1 'polypeptide(L)'
;MTTLSAYLASLETAAAAAEQAEADFRRETEARAAALAYARAHAYRRSNLVATLATLAEGAETPELAVAAVQAHLRARLGWDDMSDARDAVLTRFAPVALALFSAAHPVADEDPAKTPEGAAPDPAGALAAFEDWYAETRESPFWYLFEHYIPETPRVDY
;
A
#
# COMPACT_ATOMS: atom_id res chain seq x y z
N MET A 1 8.57 37.35 -51.67
CA MET A 1 8.90 37.21 -50.23
C MET A 1 10.34 37.69 -50.04
N THR A 2 10.61 38.59 -49.09
CA THR A 2 11.97 39.14 -48.88
C THR A 2 12.77 38.26 -47.92
N THR A 3 14.09 38.36 -47.94
CA THR A 3 15.01 37.65 -47.02
C THR A 3 14.71 37.99 -45.56
N LEU A 4 14.36 39.24 -45.26
CA LEU A 4 13.97 39.67 -43.92
C LEU A 4 12.67 39.00 -43.45
N SER A 5 11.64 38.91 -44.29
CA SER A 5 10.39 38.23 -43.94
C SER A 5 10.59 36.73 -43.67
N ALA A 6 11.47 36.07 -44.43
CA ALA A 6 11.81 34.67 -44.19
C ALA A 6 12.54 34.48 -42.85
N TYR A 7 13.45 35.40 -42.50
CA TYR A 7 14.15 35.36 -41.23
C TYR A 7 13.21 35.55 -40.03
N LEU A 8 12.31 36.54 -40.07
CA LEU A 8 11.33 36.77 -39.01
C LEU A 8 10.41 35.55 -38.80
N ALA A 9 9.90 34.95 -39.89
CA ALA A 9 9.09 33.73 -39.80
C ALA A 9 9.86 32.56 -39.15
N SER A 10 11.17 32.46 -39.39
CA SER A 10 12.01 31.44 -38.74
C SER A 10 12.17 31.67 -37.24
N LEU A 11 12.25 32.94 -36.80
CA LEU A 11 12.30 33.28 -35.38
C LEU A 11 10.97 33.01 -34.68
N GLU A 12 9.84 33.32 -35.32
CA GLU A 12 8.50 33.00 -34.81
C GLU A 12 8.31 31.48 -34.68
N THR A 13 8.76 30.72 -35.67
CA THR A 13 8.73 29.25 -35.62
C THR A 13 9.60 28.72 -34.47
N ALA A 14 10.81 29.28 -34.29
CA ALA A 14 11.68 28.90 -33.20
C ALA A 14 11.10 29.25 -31.82
N ALA A 15 10.45 30.41 -31.69
CA ALA A 15 9.77 30.83 -30.46
C ALA A 15 8.61 29.88 -30.12
N ALA A 16 7.75 29.57 -31.09
CA ALA A 16 6.65 28.62 -30.91
C ALA A 16 7.14 27.22 -30.55
N ALA A 17 8.22 26.75 -31.18
CA ALA A 17 8.84 25.47 -30.85
C ALA A 17 9.41 25.45 -29.41
N ALA A 18 10.03 26.55 -28.97
CA ALA A 18 10.55 26.67 -27.61
C ALA A 18 9.43 26.69 -26.56
N GLU A 19 8.33 27.40 -26.82
CA GLU A 19 7.14 27.42 -25.95
C GLU A 19 6.53 26.02 -25.82
N GLN A 20 6.38 25.29 -26.93
CA GLN A 20 5.88 23.92 -26.92
C GLN A 20 6.81 22.97 -26.14
N ALA A 21 8.12 23.07 -26.37
CA ALA A 21 9.10 22.23 -25.67
C ALA A 21 9.08 22.48 -24.15
N GLU A 22 8.92 23.74 -23.72
CA GLU A 22 8.75 24.07 -22.30
C GLU A 22 7.44 23.51 -21.74
N ALA A 23 6.32 23.66 -22.45
CA ALA A 23 5.03 23.12 -22.02
C ALA A 23 5.07 21.59 -21.88
N ASP A 24 5.72 20.89 -22.83
CA ASP A 24 5.89 19.44 -22.79
C ASP A 24 6.74 19.02 -21.59
N PHE A 25 7.86 19.70 -21.35
CA PHE A 25 8.73 19.44 -20.20
C PHE A 25 8.00 19.66 -18.88
N ARG A 26 7.23 20.74 -18.74
CA ARG A 26 6.42 21.00 -17.54
C ARG A 26 5.39 19.88 -17.30
N ARG A 27 4.67 19.46 -18.33
CA ARG A 27 3.71 18.34 -18.21
C ARG A 27 4.38 17.04 -17.78
N GLU A 28 5.52 16.69 -18.38
CA GLU A 28 6.26 15.48 -18.02
C GLU A 28 6.76 15.53 -16.57
N THR A 29 7.36 16.65 -16.18
CA THR A 29 7.89 16.83 -14.83
C THR A 29 6.80 16.83 -13.78
N GLU A 30 5.66 17.47 -14.03
CA GLU A 30 4.48 17.43 -13.15
C GLU A 30 3.97 15.99 -12.98
N ALA A 31 3.80 15.26 -14.09
CA ALA A 31 3.34 13.87 -14.04
C ALA A 31 4.32 12.97 -13.27
N ARG A 32 5.63 13.12 -13.51
CA ARG A 32 6.67 12.36 -12.80
C ARG A 32 6.74 12.73 -11.32
N ALA A 33 6.61 14.01 -10.98
CA ALA A 33 6.58 14.48 -9.61
C ALA A 33 5.36 13.91 -8.85
N ALA A 34 4.19 13.90 -9.49
CA ALA A 34 2.98 13.31 -8.91
C ALA A 34 3.14 11.80 -8.67
N ALA A 35 3.69 11.06 -9.64
CA ALA A 35 3.95 9.62 -9.48
C ALA A 35 4.93 9.31 -8.34
N LEU A 36 6.01 10.08 -8.22
CA LEU A 36 6.97 9.95 -7.12
C LEU A 36 6.35 10.32 -5.77
N ALA A 37 5.52 11.36 -5.72
CA ALA A 37 4.81 11.74 -4.50
C ALA A 37 3.83 10.65 -4.04
N TYR A 38 3.09 10.04 -4.97
CA TYR A 38 2.20 8.91 -4.70
C TYR A 38 2.98 7.70 -4.17
N ALA A 39 4.05 7.28 -4.86
CA ALA A 39 4.88 6.16 -4.44
C ALA A 39 5.48 6.37 -3.05
N ARG A 40 5.97 7.59 -2.76
CA ARG A 40 6.50 7.97 -1.44
C ARG A 40 5.42 7.90 -0.37
N ALA A 41 4.25 8.48 -0.61
CA ALA A 41 3.14 8.46 0.34
C ALA A 41 2.70 7.02 0.66
N HIS A 42 2.57 6.19 -0.37
CA HIS A 42 2.26 4.77 -0.25
C HIS A 42 3.31 4.02 0.61
N ALA A 43 4.61 4.20 0.32
CA ALA A 43 5.69 3.57 1.07
C ALA A 43 5.68 3.95 2.56
N TYR A 44 5.52 5.24 2.89
CA TYR A 44 5.47 5.70 4.27
C TYR A 44 4.23 5.20 5.02
N ARG A 45 3.07 5.07 4.36
CA ARG A 45 1.88 4.49 4.99
C ARG A 45 2.11 3.04 5.37
N ARG A 46 2.65 2.26 4.44
CA ARG A 46 3.00 0.85 4.66
C ARG A 46 4.00 0.73 5.81
N SER A 47 5.09 1.50 5.80
CA SER A 47 6.10 1.45 6.86
C SER A 47 5.55 1.84 8.22
N ASN A 48 4.76 2.91 8.30
CA ASN A 48 4.24 3.43 9.57
C ASN A 48 3.20 2.49 10.18
N LEU A 49 2.32 1.89 9.36
CA LEU A 49 1.37 0.90 9.85
C LEU A 49 2.13 -0.33 10.35
N VAL A 50 2.99 -0.93 9.52
CA VAL A 50 3.71 -2.16 9.89
C VAL A 50 4.57 -1.96 11.12
N ALA A 51 5.23 -0.80 11.28
CA ALA A 51 5.97 -0.47 12.50
C ALA A 51 5.08 -0.49 13.75
N THR A 52 3.88 0.09 13.66
CA THR A 52 2.91 0.10 14.77
C THR A 52 2.43 -1.32 15.08
N LEU A 53 2.11 -2.11 14.05
CA LEU A 53 1.67 -3.49 14.21
C LEU A 53 2.77 -4.38 14.78
N ALA A 54 4.03 -4.15 14.41
CA ALA A 54 5.17 -4.86 14.97
C ALA A 54 5.31 -4.60 16.47
N THR A 55 5.16 -3.35 16.94
CA THR A 55 5.14 -3.04 18.37
C THR A 55 3.99 -3.72 19.12
N LEU A 56 2.80 -3.81 18.51
CA LEU A 56 1.67 -4.54 19.10
C LEU A 56 1.96 -6.03 19.20
N ALA A 57 2.57 -6.62 18.17
CA ALA A 57 2.92 -8.03 18.15
C ALA A 57 4.04 -8.36 19.15
N GLU A 58 5.05 -7.49 19.29
CA GLU A 58 6.13 -7.61 20.27
C GLU A 58 5.62 -7.53 21.72
N GLY A 59 4.63 -6.68 21.99
CA GLY A 59 4.04 -6.53 23.32
C GLY A 59 3.03 -7.60 23.71
N ALA A 60 2.66 -8.50 22.79
CA ALA A 60 1.67 -9.54 23.05
C ALA A 60 2.30 -10.76 23.74
N GLU A 61 1.59 -11.39 24.66
CA GLU A 61 2.08 -12.58 25.37
C GLU A 61 1.89 -13.88 24.56
N THR A 62 0.92 -13.89 23.64
CA THR A 62 0.55 -15.06 22.84
C THR A 62 0.25 -14.66 21.40
N PRO A 63 0.37 -15.59 20.43
CA PRO A 63 0.00 -15.34 19.04
C PRO A 63 -1.45 -14.86 18.89
N GLU A 64 -2.38 -15.40 19.67
CA GLU A 64 -3.80 -15.04 19.65
C GLU A 64 -4.03 -13.60 20.13
N LEU A 65 -3.32 -13.18 21.19
CA LEU A 65 -3.37 -11.80 21.67
C LEU A 65 -2.75 -10.83 20.67
N ALA A 66 -1.71 -11.24 19.93
CA ALA A 66 -1.13 -10.43 18.87
C ALA A 66 -2.13 -10.20 17.72
N VAL A 67 -2.79 -11.27 17.26
CA VAL A 67 -3.84 -11.17 16.23
C VAL A 67 -4.96 -10.24 16.69
N ALA A 68 -5.47 -10.42 17.91
CA ALA A 68 -6.53 -9.60 18.46
C ALA A 68 -6.14 -8.11 18.57
N ALA A 69 -4.92 -7.83 19.05
CA ALA A 69 -4.40 -6.47 19.17
C ALA A 69 -4.24 -5.79 17.80
N VAL A 70 -3.67 -6.49 16.81
CA VAL A 70 -3.52 -5.99 15.44
C VAL A 70 -4.88 -5.74 14.80
N GLN A 71 -5.84 -6.66 14.90
CA GLN A 71 -7.18 -6.49 14.34
C GLN A 71 -7.95 -5.35 15.01
N ALA A 72 -7.83 -5.19 16.34
CA ALA A 72 -8.40 -4.06 17.05
C ALA A 72 -7.81 -2.73 16.57
N HIS A 73 -6.48 -2.67 16.39
CA HIS A 73 -5.82 -1.49 15.86
C HIS A 73 -6.30 -1.15 14.44
N LEU A 74 -6.39 -2.13 13.55
CA LEU A 74 -6.88 -1.94 12.18
C LEU A 74 -8.32 -1.40 12.16
N ARG A 75 -9.23 -1.99 12.94
CA ARG A 75 -10.62 -1.51 13.03
C ARG A 75 -10.68 -0.06 13.47
N ALA A 76 -9.99 0.28 14.55
CA ALA A 76 -9.94 1.65 15.06
C ALA A 76 -9.36 2.62 14.01
N ARG A 77 -8.28 2.21 13.32
CA ARG A 77 -7.59 3.05 12.34
C ARG A 77 -8.40 3.28 11.06
N LEU A 78 -9.27 2.34 10.71
CA LEU A 78 -10.17 2.38 9.56
C LEU A 78 -11.57 2.92 9.89
N GLY A 79 -11.83 3.27 11.16
CA GLY A 79 -13.15 3.77 11.60
C GLY A 79 -14.27 2.73 11.46
N TRP A 80 -13.95 1.45 11.66
CA TRP A 80 -14.93 0.37 11.61
C TRP A 80 -15.58 0.18 12.97
N ASP A 81 -16.65 0.93 13.21
CA ASP A 81 -17.46 0.83 14.42
C ASP A 81 -18.33 -0.45 14.40
N ASP A 82 -18.91 -0.76 13.23
CA ASP A 82 -19.69 -1.98 13.00
C ASP A 82 -18.93 -2.98 12.13
N MET A 83 -19.17 -4.27 12.36
CA MET A 83 -18.59 -5.37 11.58
C MET A 83 -19.59 -5.89 10.55
N SER A 84 -19.15 -5.89 9.28
CA SER A 84 -19.80 -6.59 8.18
C SER A 84 -18.98 -7.82 7.79
N ASP A 85 -19.57 -8.76 7.04
CA ASP A 85 -18.86 -9.92 6.50
C ASP A 85 -17.64 -9.53 5.66
N ALA A 86 -17.73 -8.39 4.96
CA ALA A 86 -16.64 -7.87 4.15
C ALA A 86 -15.47 -7.38 5.00
N ARG A 87 -15.75 -6.71 6.14
CA ARG A 87 -14.74 -6.25 7.09
C ARG A 87 -14.13 -7.42 7.85
N ASP A 88 -14.95 -8.37 8.26
CA ASP A 88 -14.50 -9.60 8.93
C ASP A 88 -13.52 -10.37 8.03
N ALA A 89 -13.88 -10.59 6.76
CA ALA A 89 -13.01 -11.25 5.80
C ALA A 89 -11.63 -10.57 5.64
N VAL A 90 -11.57 -9.22 5.71
CA VAL A 90 -10.30 -8.49 5.70
C VAL A 90 -9.48 -8.81 6.95
N LEU A 91 -10.08 -8.74 8.13
CA LEU A 91 -9.39 -9.01 9.38
C LEU A 91 -8.92 -10.45 9.48
N THR A 92 -9.74 -11.41 9.03
CA THR A 92 -9.36 -12.83 8.94
C THR A 92 -8.15 -13.02 8.02
N ARG A 93 -8.18 -12.40 6.83
CA ARG A 93 -7.08 -12.49 5.86
C ARG A 93 -5.84 -11.73 6.28
N PHE A 94 -5.96 -10.74 7.17
CA PHE A 94 -4.83 -10.03 7.75
C PHE A 94 -4.18 -10.79 8.92
N ALA A 95 -4.88 -11.72 9.57
CA ALA A 95 -4.37 -12.45 10.73
C ALA A 95 -2.99 -13.12 10.51
N PRO A 96 -2.68 -13.72 9.35
CA PRO A 96 -1.34 -14.26 9.07
C PRO A 96 -0.22 -13.23 9.17
N VAL A 97 -0.48 -11.95 8.85
CA VAL A 97 0.50 -10.87 9.01
C VAL A 97 0.82 -10.63 10.48
N ALA A 98 -0.20 -10.63 11.34
CA ALA A 98 -0.03 -10.47 12.78
C ALA A 98 0.77 -11.64 13.39
N LEU A 99 0.48 -12.88 12.95
CA LEU A 99 1.23 -14.07 13.37
C LEU A 99 2.69 -14.01 12.92
N ALA A 100 2.95 -13.63 11.67
CA ALA A 100 4.31 -13.46 11.16
C ALA A 100 5.11 -12.42 11.96
N LEU A 101 4.50 -11.28 12.27
CA LEU A 101 5.12 -10.25 13.11
C LEU A 101 5.40 -10.74 14.52
N PHE A 102 4.47 -11.48 15.13
CA PHE A 102 4.64 -12.06 16.46
C PHE A 102 5.81 -13.04 16.49
N SER A 103 5.85 -13.99 15.55
CA SER A 103 6.93 -14.97 15.43
C SER A 103 8.30 -14.31 15.21
N ALA A 104 8.36 -13.25 14.40
CA ALA A 104 9.59 -12.51 14.17
C ALA A 104 10.08 -11.75 15.42
N ALA A 105 9.16 -11.28 16.29
CA ALA A 105 9.48 -10.60 17.54
C ALA A 105 9.82 -11.57 18.69
N HIS A 106 9.33 -12.81 18.63
CA HIS A 106 9.50 -13.85 19.66
C HIS A 106 10.19 -15.10 19.09
N PRO A 107 11.47 -15.02 18.68
CA PRO A 107 12.17 -16.16 18.14
C PRO A 107 12.31 -17.25 19.22
N VAL A 108 11.93 -18.48 18.88
CA VAL A 108 12.14 -19.63 19.77
C VAL A 108 13.63 -19.98 19.74
N ALA A 109 14.26 -20.05 20.91
CA ALA A 109 15.73 -20.18 21.04
C ALA A 109 16.32 -21.50 20.51
N ASP A 110 15.49 -22.49 20.17
CA ASP A 110 15.91 -23.85 19.79
C ASP A 110 15.14 -24.40 18.57
N GLU A 111 15.21 -23.70 17.43
CA GLU A 111 14.80 -24.31 16.15
C GLU A 111 16.00 -25.00 15.51
N ASP A 112 16.04 -26.33 15.61
CA ASP A 112 16.86 -27.17 14.74
C ASP A 112 16.39 -26.93 13.30
N PRO A 113 17.22 -26.36 12.39
CA PRO A 113 16.79 -25.97 11.04
C PRO A 113 16.26 -27.16 10.21
N ALA A 114 16.54 -28.40 10.61
CA ALA A 114 16.00 -29.62 10.03
C ALA A 114 14.56 -29.96 10.46
N LYS A 115 13.97 -29.22 11.41
CA LYS A 115 12.60 -29.38 11.93
C LYS A 115 11.70 -28.17 11.65
N THR A 116 12.10 -27.29 10.74
CA THR A 116 11.18 -26.26 10.23
C THR A 116 9.96 -26.98 9.65
N PRO A 117 8.77 -26.89 10.27
CA PRO A 117 7.61 -27.58 9.76
C PRO A 117 7.30 -27.03 8.37
N GLU A 118 6.77 -27.87 7.49
CA GLU A 118 6.10 -27.42 6.28
C GLU A 118 4.91 -26.56 6.74
N GLY A 119 5.09 -25.24 6.81
CA GLY A 119 4.18 -24.31 7.50
C GLY A 119 4.82 -23.39 8.55
N ALA A 120 6.15 -23.19 8.56
CA ALA A 120 6.78 -22.10 9.31
C ALA A 120 6.02 -20.79 9.11
N ALA A 121 5.82 -20.03 10.20
CA ALA A 121 5.14 -18.75 10.14
C ALA A 121 5.79 -17.92 9.02
N PRO A 122 5.01 -17.47 8.01
CA PRO A 122 5.57 -16.80 6.85
C PRO A 122 6.38 -15.59 7.32
N ASP A 123 7.45 -15.27 6.60
CA ASP A 123 8.18 -14.03 6.89
C ASP A 123 7.20 -12.84 6.80
N PRO A 124 7.33 -11.79 7.65
CA PRO A 124 6.39 -10.69 7.66
C PRO A 124 6.18 -10.01 6.30
N ALA A 125 7.19 -9.98 5.44
CA ALA A 125 7.11 -9.36 4.13
C ALA A 125 6.26 -10.20 3.17
N GLY A 126 6.45 -11.52 3.15
CA GLY A 126 5.67 -12.47 2.37
C GLY A 126 4.21 -12.53 2.82
N ALA A 127 3.96 -12.54 4.13
CA ALA A 127 2.60 -12.51 4.68
C ALA A 127 1.84 -11.24 4.28
N LEU A 128 2.50 -10.08 4.37
CA LEU A 128 1.90 -8.81 3.98
C LEU A 128 1.65 -8.74 2.46
N ALA A 129 2.60 -9.18 1.64
CA ALA A 129 2.43 -9.23 0.18
C ALA A 129 1.24 -10.11 -0.23
N ALA A 130 1.12 -11.31 0.35
CA ALA A 130 0.00 -12.21 0.08
C ALA A 130 -1.36 -11.59 0.46
N PHE A 131 -1.41 -10.83 1.55
CA PHE A 131 -2.62 -10.08 1.92
C PHE A 131 -2.92 -8.95 0.93
N GLU A 132 -1.90 -8.19 0.53
CA GLU A 132 -2.02 -7.07 -0.42
C GLU A 132 -2.56 -7.57 -1.78
N ASP A 133 -2.02 -8.67 -2.29
CA ASP A 133 -2.43 -9.30 -3.54
C ASP A 133 -3.89 -9.78 -3.46
N TRP A 134 -4.25 -10.53 -2.41
CA TRP A 134 -5.62 -10.98 -2.18
C TRP A 134 -6.60 -9.81 -2.13
N TYR A 135 -6.25 -8.73 -1.44
CA TYR A 135 -7.11 -7.56 -1.32
C TYR A 135 -7.32 -6.90 -2.69
N ALA A 136 -6.25 -6.71 -3.46
CA ALA A 136 -6.30 -6.09 -4.79
C ALA A 136 -7.16 -6.91 -5.77
N GLU A 137 -7.01 -8.25 -5.77
CA GLU A 137 -7.80 -9.16 -6.58
C GLU A 137 -9.30 -9.13 -6.23
N THR A 138 -9.62 -8.97 -4.94
CA THR A 138 -11.01 -9.07 -4.47
C THR A 138 -11.77 -7.75 -4.52
N ARG A 139 -11.08 -6.61 -4.46
CA ARG A 139 -11.69 -5.28 -4.23
C ARG A 139 -11.42 -4.27 -5.35
N GLU A 140 -10.66 -4.66 -6.38
CA GLU A 140 -10.23 -3.80 -7.51
C GLU A 140 -9.52 -2.50 -7.08
N SER A 141 -9.09 -2.41 -5.81
CA SER A 141 -8.39 -1.27 -5.23
C SER A 141 -7.30 -1.73 -4.27
N PRO A 142 -6.17 -1.00 -4.14
CA PRO A 142 -5.19 -1.29 -3.10
C PRO A 142 -5.79 -1.14 -1.69
N PHE A 143 -5.40 -2.01 -0.76
CA PHE A 143 -5.81 -1.91 0.66
C PHE A 143 -5.51 -0.53 1.25
N TRP A 144 -4.37 0.03 0.88
CA TRP A 144 -3.86 1.32 1.35
C TRP A 144 -4.78 2.50 1.03
N TYR A 145 -5.65 2.36 0.03
CA TYR A 145 -6.62 3.38 -0.34
C TYR A 145 -7.66 3.64 0.75
N LEU A 146 -7.97 2.63 1.58
CA LEU A 146 -8.87 2.77 2.73
C LEU A 146 -8.38 3.77 3.78
N PHE A 147 -7.07 4.05 3.83
CA PHE A 147 -6.50 5.01 4.77
C PHE A 147 -6.57 6.46 4.29
N GLU A 148 -6.96 6.67 3.02
CA GLU A 148 -7.11 8.00 2.40
C GLU A 148 -8.57 8.36 2.15
N HIS A 149 -9.36 7.37 1.75
CA HIS A 149 -10.71 7.56 1.25
C HIS A 149 -11.66 6.57 1.91
N TYR A 150 -12.81 7.07 2.36
CA TYR A 150 -13.92 6.21 2.74
C TYR A 150 -14.47 5.52 1.49
N ILE A 151 -14.40 4.19 1.44
CA ILE A 151 -15.00 3.38 0.38
C ILE A 151 -16.32 2.80 0.92
N PRO A 152 -17.49 3.19 0.37
CA PRO A 152 -18.76 2.59 0.72
C PRO A 152 -18.75 1.10 0.40
N GLU A 153 -19.37 0.28 1.25
CA GLU A 153 -19.53 -1.15 0.95
C GLU A 153 -20.42 -1.30 -0.29
N THR A 154 -19.91 -1.89 -1.36
CA THR A 154 -20.72 -2.29 -2.50
C THR A 154 -21.54 -3.52 -2.09
N PRO A 155 -22.88 -3.47 -2.13
CA PRO A 155 -23.70 -4.63 -1.84
C PRO A 155 -23.33 -5.75 -2.81
N ARG A 156 -23.08 -6.96 -2.30
CA ARG A 156 -23.03 -8.15 -3.16
C ARG A 156 -24.41 -8.31 -3.79
N VAL A 157 -24.49 -8.23 -5.11
CA VAL A 157 -25.69 -8.61 -5.85
C VAL A 157 -25.69 -10.13 -5.90
N ASP A 158 -26.59 -10.75 -5.13
CA ASP A 158 -26.89 -12.17 -5.30
C ASP A 158 -27.52 -12.35 -6.69
N TYR A 159 -26.84 -13.10 -7.57
CA TYR A 159 -27.37 -13.53 -8.87
C TYR A 159 -27.93 -14.95 -8.75
#